data_AF-A0AAE3FHN8-F1
#
_entry.id   AF-A0AAE3FHN8-F1
#
_cell.length_a   1.000
_cell.length_b   1.000
_cell.length_c   1.000
_cell.angle_alpha   90.00
_cell.angle_beta   90.00
_cell.angle_gamma   90.00
#
_symmetry.space_group_name_H-M   'P 1'
#
loop_
_entity.id
_entity.type
_entity.pdbx_description
1 polymer ?
#
loop_
_entity_poly.entity_id
_entity_poly.type
_entity_poly.pdbx_seq_one_letter_code
_entity_poly.pdbx_strand_id
1 'polypeptide(L)'
;MSLRQILSLALVPLLALMPVMRVSGAEDEEVMKPVRCVGNNEMKIALTFDDGPHRCYTPEILDVLDGYGIKATFFVIGENCRENLGIVRRELDSGHEIGNHTYSHPHLTNITA
;
A
#
# COMPACT_ATOMS: atom_id res chain seq x y z
N MET A 1 19.45 38.87 45.11
CA MET A 1 18.78 37.86 44.27
C MET A 1 17.32 38.22 44.16
N SER A 2 16.79 38.33 42.95
CA SER A 2 15.44 38.88 42.71
C SER A 2 14.37 37.83 42.98
N LEU A 3 13.25 38.26 43.58
CA LEU A 3 12.09 37.43 43.95
C LEU A 3 11.55 36.58 42.78
N ARG A 4 11.84 36.99 41.54
CA ARG A 4 11.50 36.25 40.31
C ARG A 4 12.29 34.95 40.12
N GLN A 5 13.46 34.82 40.73
CA GLN A 5 14.31 33.62 40.60
C GLN A 5 13.93 32.51 41.61
N ILE A 6 13.14 32.83 42.64
CA ILE A 6 12.71 31.84 43.66
C ILE A 6 11.40 31.15 43.22
N LEU A 7 10.51 31.85 42.51
CA LEU A 7 9.27 31.25 41.99
C LEU A 7 9.48 30.27 40.82
N SER A 8 10.57 30.41 40.05
CA SER A 8 10.89 29.50 38.93
C SER A 8 11.44 28.13 39.36
N LEU A 9 11.86 27.96 40.62
CA LEU A 9 12.40 26.69 41.13
C LEU A 9 11.36 25.79 41.81
N ALA A 10 10.17 26.29 42.14
CA ALA A 10 9.15 25.51 42.83
C ALA A 10 8.09 24.86 41.89
N LEU A 11 8.03 25.24 40.61
CA LEU A 11 7.02 24.68 39.68
C LEU A 11 7.52 23.45 38.89
N VAL A 12 8.84 23.28 38.78
CA VAL A 12 9.45 22.16 38.04
C VAL A 12 9.42 20.81 38.79
N PRO A 13 9.49 20.73 40.14
CA PRO A 13 9.45 19.43 40.81
C PRO A 13 8.03 18.83 40.92
N LEU A 14 6.97 19.64 40.77
CA LEU A 14 5.58 19.17 40.97
C LEU A 14 5.05 18.37 39.77
N LEU A 15 5.55 18.61 38.56
CA LEU A 15 5.22 17.79 37.38
C LEU A 15 5.90 16.42 37.37
N ALA A 16 6.99 16.22 38.14
CA ALA A 16 7.77 14.98 38.13
C ALA A 16 7.17 13.86 39.02
N LEU A 17 6.12 14.15 39.79
CA LEU A 17 5.47 13.23 40.73
C LEU A 17 4.12 12.69 40.25
N MET A 18 3.63 13.12 39.08
CA MET A 18 2.53 12.42 38.45
C MET A 18 3.07 11.07 37.97
N PRO A 19 2.51 9.92 38.41
CA PRO A 19 2.82 8.67 37.75
C PRO A 19 2.39 8.89 36.30
N VAL A 20 3.35 8.93 35.38
CA VAL A 20 3.06 8.68 33.99
C VAL A 20 2.37 7.33 34.03
N MET A 21 1.05 7.33 33.87
CA MET A 21 0.32 6.13 33.53
C MET A 21 1.00 5.67 32.25
N ARG A 22 1.92 4.72 32.39
CA ARG A 22 2.39 3.92 31.30
C ARG A 22 1.13 3.21 30.85
N VAL A 23 0.50 3.74 29.81
CA VAL A 23 -0.49 2.99 29.04
C VAL A 23 0.28 1.76 28.59
N SER A 24 0.13 0.66 29.31
CA SER A 24 0.50 -0.67 28.86
C SER A 24 -0.56 -1.06 27.83
N GLY A 25 -0.40 -0.43 26.67
CA GLY A 25 -1.26 -0.52 25.52
C GLY A 25 -0.41 -0.08 24.35
N ALA A 26 0.78 -0.67 24.22
CA ALA A 26 1.18 -1.12 22.90
C ALA A 26 0.16 -2.22 22.56
N GLU A 27 -1.05 -1.78 22.17
CA GLU A 27 -1.81 -2.55 21.20
C GLU A 27 -0.84 -2.64 20.05
N ASP A 28 -0.35 -3.84 19.80
CA ASP A 28 0.45 -4.13 18.63
C ASP A 28 -0.24 -3.38 17.49
N GLU A 29 0.39 -2.31 16.98
CA GLU A 29 -0.01 -1.80 15.67
C GLU A 29 0.03 -3.05 14.82
N GLU A 30 -1.14 -3.49 14.34
CA GLU A 30 -1.21 -4.53 13.34
C GLU A 30 -0.50 -3.95 12.13
N VAL A 31 0.83 -4.08 12.13
CA VAL A 31 1.68 -3.83 10.99
C VAL A 31 1.08 -4.74 9.95
N MET A 32 0.41 -4.13 8.96
CA MET A 32 -0.12 -4.81 7.80
C MET A 32 0.98 -5.72 7.29
N LYS A 33 0.91 -7.01 7.63
CA LYS A 33 1.94 -7.96 7.23
C LYS A 33 1.78 -8.11 5.73
N PRO A 34 2.81 -7.79 4.93
CA PRO A 34 2.69 -7.98 3.49
C PRO A 34 2.33 -9.44 3.23
N VAL A 35 1.36 -9.68 2.36
CA VAL A 35 0.96 -11.04 1.95
C VAL A 35 2.18 -11.82 1.44
N ARG A 36 3.19 -11.10 0.93
CA ARG A 36 4.50 -11.65 0.57
C ARG A 36 5.60 -10.59 0.67
N CYS A 37 6.64 -10.84 1.46
CA CYS A 37 7.86 -10.03 1.47
C CYS A 37 8.93 -10.70 0.61
N VAL A 38 9.56 -9.96 -0.30
CA VAL A 38 10.81 -10.40 -0.94
C VAL A 38 11.96 -9.83 -0.11
N GLY A 39 12.70 -10.70 0.57
CA GLY A 39 13.55 -10.36 1.72
C GLY A 39 14.82 -9.56 1.41
N ASN A 40 14.70 -8.30 1.06
CA ASN A 40 15.85 -7.43 0.79
C ASN A 40 16.05 -6.29 1.82
N ASN A 41 15.34 -6.30 2.96
CA ASN A 41 15.40 -5.28 4.03
C ASN A 41 15.18 -3.83 3.56
N GLU A 42 14.68 -3.63 2.34
CA GLU A 42 14.31 -2.32 1.85
C GLU A 42 12.85 -2.03 2.18
N MET A 43 12.56 -0.80 2.58
CA MET A 43 11.19 -0.32 2.79
C MET A 43 10.53 0.00 1.46
N LYS A 44 10.23 -1.04 0.67
CA LYS A 44 9.59 -0.94 -0.64
C LYS A 44 8.29 -1.73 -0.65
N ILE A 45 7.31 -1.20 -1.37
CA ILE A 45 6.04 -1.85 -1.65
C ILE A 45 5.91 -1.96 -3.16
N ALA A 46 5.52 -3.14 -3.64
CA ALA A 46 5.13 -3.35 -5.03
C ALA A 46 3.60 -3.46 -5.08
N LEU A 47 2.97 -2.69 -5.96
CA LEU A 47 1.53 -2.77 -6.19
C LEU A 47 1.27 -3.66 -7.40
N THR A 48 0.36 -4.61 -7.22
CA THR A 48 -0.10 -5.50 -8.30
C THR A 48 -1.62 -5.53 -8.30
N PHE A 49 -2.21 -5.66 -9.48
CA PHE A 49 -3.66 -5.78 -9.68
C PHE A 49 -3.95 -7.01 -10.53
N ASP A 50 -4.87 -7.84 -10.07
CA ASP A 50 -5.32 -9.05 -10.77
C ASP A 50 -6.68 -8.79 -11.44
N ASP A 51 -7.14 -9.74 -12.25
CA ASP A 51 -8.47 -9.77 -12.88
C ASP A 51 -8.79 -8.65 -13.90
N GLY A 52 -7.82 -7.81 -14.24
CA GLY A 52 -7.97 -6.77 -15.25
C GLY A 52 -7.93 -7.28 -16.70
N PRO A 53 -8.14 -6.41 -17.70
CA PRO A 53 -8.68 -5.06 -17.58
C PRO A 53 -10.21 -5.05 -17.40
N HIS A 54 -10.70 -4.26 -16.46
CA HIS A 54 -12.12 -3.96 -16.30
C HIS A 54 -12.44 -2.60 -16.94
N ARG A 55 -13.52 -2.52 -17.74
CA ARG A 55 -13.88 -1.33 -18.53
C ARG A 55 -13.98 -0.03 -17.72
N CYS A 56 -14.57 -0.09 -16.53
CA CYS A 56 -14.76 1.10 -15.67
C CYS A 56 -13.61 1.32 -14.69
N TYR A 57 -13.29 0.32 -13.86
CA TYR A 57 -12.37 0.49 -12.75
C TYR A 57 -10.89 0.55 -13.12
N THR A 58 -10.44 -0.18 -14.15
CA THR A 58 -9.01 -0.12 -14.53
C THR A 58 -8.59 1.29 -14.96
N PRO A 59 -9.36 2.04 -15.77
CA PRO A 59 -9.09 3.44 -16.03
C PRO A 59 -9.02 4.33 -14.78
N GLU A 60 -9.92 4.14 -13.81
CA GLU A 60 -9.94 4.91 -12.57
C GLU A 60 -8.68 4.64 -11.72
N ILE A 61 -8.25 3.39 -11.64
CA ILE A 61 -6.99 3.00 -10.97
C ILE A 61 -5.80 3.67 -11.68
N LEU A 62 -5.77 3.65 -13.01
CA LEU A 62 -4.72 4.30 -13.79
C LEU A 62 -4.69 5.81 -13.54
N ASP A 63 -5.84 6.48 -13.47
CA ASP A 63 -5.92 7.92 -13.15
C ASP A 63 -5.31 8.23 -11.78
N VAL A 64 -5.58 7.40 -10.77
CA VAL A 64 -5.00 7.55 -9.43
C VAL A 64 -3.48 7.32 -9.46
N LEU A 65 -3.02 6.23 -10.08
CA LEU A 65 -1.59 5.92 -10.17
C LEU A 65 -0.81 7.00 -10.92
N ASP A 66 -1.35 7.49 -12.04
CA ASP A 66 -0.79 8.59 -12.83
C ASP A 66 -0.72 9.87 -11.98
N GLY A 67 -1.77 10.17 -11.20
CA GLY A 67 -1.82 11.33 -10.30
C GLY A 67 -0.74 11.33 -9.21
N TYR A 68 -0.31 10.14 -8.76
CA TYR A 68 0.79 10.00 -7.80
C TYR A 68 2.15 9.67 -8.45
N GLY A 69 2.21 9.51 -9.78
CA GLY A 69 3.43 9.10 -10.48
C GLY A 69 3.92 7.68 -10.11
N ILE A 70 3.03 6.81 -9.64
CA ILE A 70 3.35 5.46 -9.17
C ILE A 70 3.20 4.45 -10.32
N LYS A 71 4.11 3.47 -10.39
CA LYS A 71 4.02 2.33 -11.33
C LYS A 71 3.62 1.06 -10.59
N ALA A 72 2.99 0.14 -11.33
CA ALA A 72 2.38 -1.07 -10.82
C ALA A 72 2.43 -2.16 -11.92
N THR A 73 2.15 -3.40 -11.52
CA THR A 73 2.01 -4.53 -12.45
C THR A 73 0.54 -4.95 -12.52
N PHE A 74 -0.02 -5.04 -13.74
CA PHE A 74 -1.38 -5.49 -13.99
C PHE A 74 -1.35 -6.90 -14.55
N PHE A 75 -1.79 -7.88 -13.76
CA PHE A 75 -1.99 -9.25 -14.21
C PHE A 75 -3.35 -9.35 -14.91
N VAL A 76 -3.33 -9.46 -16.23
CA VAL A 76 -4.53 -9.39 -17.07
C VAL A 76 -5.06 -10.75 -17.49
N ILE A 77 -6.38 -10.88 -17.56
CA ILE A 77 -7.11 -12.03 -18.12
C ILE A 77 -7.25 -11.83 -19.63
N GLY A 78 -6.81 -12.81 -20.41
CA GLY A 78 -6.82 -12.73 -21.89
C GLY A 78 -8.19 -12.45 -22.51
N GLU A 79 -9.27 -13.01 -21.97
CA GLU A 79 -10.65 -12.74 -22.41
C GLU A 79 -11.04 -11.29 -22.17
N ASN A 80 -10.69 -10.72 -21.01
CA ASN A 80 -10.96 -9.32 -20.69
C ASN A 80 -10.20 -8.37 -21.63
N CYS A 81 -8.98 -8.74 -22.03
CA CYS A 81 -8.18 -7.95 -22.95
C CYS A 81 -8.86 -7.75 -24.31
N ARG A 82 -9.58 -8.77 -24.83
CA ARG A 82 -10.20 -8.70 -26.17
C ARG A 82 -11.14 -7.51 -26.35
N GLU A 83 -11.94 -7.22 -25.32
CA GLU A 83 -12.92 -6.13 -25.34
C GLU A 83 -12.36 -4.79 -24.84
N ASN A 84 -11.12 -4.80 -24.32
CA ASN A 84 -10.51 -3.67 -23.60
C ASN A 84 -9.06 -3.41 -24.03
N LEU A 85 -8.67 -3.74 -25.27
CA LEU A 85 -7.30 -3.56 -25.78
C LEU A 85 -6.79 -2.12 -25.62
N GLY A 86 -7.68 -1.12 -25.71
CA GLY A 86 -7.32 0.28 -25.46
C GLY A 86 -6.87 0.56 -24.02
N ILE A 87 -7.45 -0.15 -23.04
CA ILE A 87 -7.05 -0.04 -21.63
C ILE A 87 -5.70 -0.72 -21.41
N VAL A 88 -5.48 -1.92 -21.97
CA VAL A 88 -4.17 -2.60 -21.92
C VAL A 88 -3.08 -1.74 -22.55
N ARG A 89 -3.41 -1.06 -23.66
CA ARG A 89 -2.49 -0.13 -24.30
C ARG A 89 -2.18 1.06 -23.40
N ARG A 90 -3.19 1.61 -22.70
CA ARG A 90 -3.01 2.69 -21.73
C ARG A 90 -2.11 2.25 -20.57
N GLU A 91 -2.28 1.05 -20.02
CA GLU A 91 -1.41 0.50 -18.98
C GLU A 91 0.07 0.55 -19.42
N LEU A 92 0.36 0.06 -20.63
CA LEU A 92 1.70 0.09 -21.21
C LEU A 92 2.21 1.52 -21.47
N ASP A 93 1.39 2.37 -22.07
CA ASP A 93 1.78 3.74 -22.43
C ASP A 93 2.00 4.62 -21.18
N SER A 94 1.30 4.34 -20.08
CA SER A 94 1.56 4.92 -18.75
C SER A 94 2.77 4.30 -18.04
N GLY A 95 3.46 3.32 -18.62
CA GLY A 95 4.69 2.74 -18.07
C GLY A 95 4.47 1.70 -16.97
N HIS A 96 3.30 1.08 -16.90
CA HIS A 96 3.04 -0.08 -16.05
C HIS A 96 3.54 -1.37 -16.70
N GLU A 97 3.70 -2.41 -15.90
CA GLU A 97 4.03 -3.76 -16.39
C GLU A 97 2.74 -4.57 -16.62
N ILE A 98 2.73 -5.42 -17.64
CA ILE A 98 1.64 -6.37 -17.90
C ILE A 98 2.07 -7.78 -17.54
N GLY A 99 1.39 -8.37 -16.57
CA GLY A 99 1.51 -9.75 -16.17
C GLY A 99 0.41 -10.63 -16.78
N ASN A 100 0.64 -11.95 -16.81
CA ASN A 100 -0.33 -12.92 -17.30
C ASN A 100 -1.18 -13.44 -16.12
N HIS A 101 -2.51 -13.29 -16.21
CA HIS A 101 -3.47 -13.86 -15.26
C HIS A 101 -4.35 -14.95 -15.90
N THR A 102 -3.75 -15.76 -16.77
CA THR A 102 -4.37 -16.76 -17.64
C THR A 102 -5.29 -16.17 -18.71
N TYR A 103 -5.83 -17.03 -19.58
CA TYR A 103 -6.74 -16.57 -20.64
C TYR A 103 -8.18 -16.40 -20.16
N SER A 104 -8.73 -17.38 -19.44
CA SER A 104 -10.15 -17.44 -19.04
C SER A 104 -10.34 -17.61 -17.52
N HIS A 105 -9.31 -17.31 -16.74
CA HIS A 105 -9.28 -17.45 -15.28
C HIS A 105 -9.74 -18.84 -14.74
N PRO A 106 -9.22 -19.97 -15.28
CA PRO A 106 -9.56 -21.28 -14.76
C PRO A 106 -8.83 -21.57 -13.45
N HIS A 107 -9.36 -22.50 -12.67
CA HIS A 107 -8.62 -23.09 -11.56
C HIS A 107 -7.50 -23.97 -12.13
N LEU A 108 -6.24 -23.49 -12.05
CA LEU A 108 -5.09 -24.15 -12.65
C LEU A 108 -4.83 -25.57 -12.14
N THR A 109 -5.29 -25.92 -10.93
CA THR A 109 -5.18 -27.29 -10.39
C THR A 109 -6.14 -28.27 -11.05
N ASN A 110 -7.11 -27.80 -11.83
CA ASN A 110 -8.18 -28.60 -12.42
C ASN A 110 -8.08 -28.68 -13.95
N ILE A 111 -6.99 -28.19 -14.54
CA ILE A 111 -6.73 -28.28 -15.99
C ILE A 111 -5.67 -29.36 -16.26
N THR A 112 -5.75 -29.98 -17.44
CA THR A 112 -4.76 -30.98 -17.89
C THR A 112 -3.52 -30.27 -18.44
N ALA A 113 -2.38 -30.97 -18.38
CA ALA A 113 -1.10 -30.53 -18.94
C ALA A 113 -1.07 -30.70 -20.47
#